data_AF-A0A5D2QZN2-F1
#
_entry.id   AF-A0A5D2QZN2-F1
#
_cell.length_a   1.000
_cell.length_b   1.000
_cell.length_c   1.000
_cell.angle_alpha   90.00
_cell.angle_beta   90.00
_cell.angle_gamma   90.00
#
_symmetry.space_group_name_H-M   'P 1'
#
loop_
_entity.id
_entity.type
_entity.pdbx_description
1 polymer ?
#
loop_
_entity_poly.entity_id
_entity_poly.type
_entity_poly.pdbx_seq_one_letter_code
_entity_poly.pdbx_strand_id
1 'polypeptide(L)'
;MLEDENGEMSTILGLNQIQFEGFFGFMDRGLTEERYKFPKIEDTEQEIEFQLFVETYQLVEPLIKERDAVYESLTYSSELYVSAGLIWKTIKDMQEQTIFIGNIPLMNSLETSIVNGIYRM
;
A
#
# COMPACT_ATOMS: atom_id res chain seq x y z
N MET A 1 47.67 -25.62 0.08
CA MET A 1 46.35 -25.41 0.70
C MET A 1 46.46 -24.12 1.49
N LEU A 2 46.00 -23.02 0.90
CA LEU A 2 45.70 -21.78 1.60
C LEU A 2 44.20 -21.65 1.45
N GLU A 3 43.48 -21.95 2.53
CA GLU A 3 42.04 -21.66 2.59
C GLU A 3 41.90 -20.15 2.60
N ASP A 4 41.33 -19.61 1.53
CA ASP A 4 40.77 -18.27 1.51
C ASP A 4 39.56 -18.26 2.45
N GLU A 5 39.82 -18.08 3.75
CA GLU A 5 38.80 -17.62 4.69
C GLU A 5 38.48 -16.15 4.37
N ASN A 6 37.78 -15.94 3.26
CA ASN A 6 37.03 -14.72 3.05
C ASN A 6 35.80 -14.79 3.96
N GLY A 7 36.04 -14.66 5.27
CA GLY A 7 34.98 -14.56 6.27
C GLY A 7 34.07 -13.43 5.82
N GLU A 8 32.83 -13.77 5.49
CA GLU A 8 31.81 -12.82 5.07
C GLU A 8 31.78 -11.68 6.09
N MET A 9 32.35 -10.53 5.71
CA MET A 9 32.23 -9.31 6.47
C MET A 9 30.76 -8.90 6.43
N SER A 10 30.00 -9.35 7.42
CA SER A 10 28.64 -8.89 7.65
C SER A 10 28.71 -7.41 7.96
N THR A 11 28.39 -6.58 6.97
CA THR A 11 28.20 -5.15 7.19
C THR A 11 27.00 -5.01 8.12
N ILE A 12 27.16 -4.30 9.23
CA ILE A 12 26.05 -4.00 10.14
C ILE A 12 24.99 -3.27 9.31
N LEU A 13 23.85 -3.93 9.08
CA LEU A 13 22.70 -3.31 8.44
C LEU A 13 22.28 -2.10 9.27
N GLY A 14 21.84 -1.03 8.60
CA GLY A 14 21.30 0.13 9.31
C GLY A 14 20.18 -0.34 10.24
N LEU A 15 20.19 0.04 11.51
CA LEU A 15 19.17 -0.43 12.47
C LEU A 15 17.73 -0.13 12.04
N ASN A 16 17.57 0.88 11.19
CA ASN A 16 16.28 1.31 10.66
C ASN A 16 15.93 0.69 9.30
N GLN A 17 16.84 -0.07 8.70
CA GLN A 17 16.67 -0.68 7.38
C GLN A 17 15.44 -1.61 7.33
N ILE A 18 15.16 -2.30 8.43
CA ILE A 18 13.98 -3.17 8.56
C ILE A 18 12.68 -2.38 8.38
N GLN A 19 12.63 -1.14 8.87
CA GLN A 19 11.43 -0.31 8.79
C GLN A 19 11.18 0.18 7.37
N PHE A 20 12.24 0.65 6.71
CA PHE A 20 12.20 1.09 5.32
C PHE A 20 11.86 -0.07 4.38
N GLU A 21 12.55 -1.21 4.51
CA GLU A 21 12.31 -2.40 3.69
C GLU A 21 10.92 -2.99 3.94
N GLY A 22 10.44 -2.97 5.19
CA GLY A 22 9.10 -3.42 5.54
C GLY A 22 8.02 -2.56 4.88
N PHE A 23 8.15 -1.23 4.94
CA PHE A 23 7.20 -0.33 4.27
C PHE A 23 7.28 -0.46 2.76
N PHE A 24 8.48 -0.47 2.18
CA PHE A 24 8.64 -0.62 0.73
C PHE A 24 8.09 -1.97 0.23
N GLY A 25 8.34 -3.06 0.97
CA GLY A 25 7.80 -4.38 0.67
C GLY A 25 6.27 -4.44 0.77
N PHE A 26 5.69 -3.74 1.76
CA PHE A 26 4.24 -3.59 1.87
C PHE A 26 3.66 -2.86 0.65
N MET A 27 4.28 -1.78 0.20
CA MET A 27 3.81 -1.02 -0.96
C MET A 27 3.98 -1.83 -2.26
N ASP A 28 5.17 -2.38 -2.50
CA ASP A 28 5.53 -3.10 -3.73
C ASP A 28 4.73 -4.40 -3.91
N ARG A 29 4.55 -5.18 -2.83
CA ARG A 29 3.93 -6.51 -2.89
C ARG A 29 2.73 -6.67 -1.97
N GLY A 30 2.84 -6.19 -0.73
CA GLY A 30 1.82 -6.43 0.30
C GLY A 30 0.41 -5.96 -0.08
N LEU A 31 0.28 -4.76 -0.65
CA LEU A 31 -1.01 -4.25 -1.13
C LEU A 31 -1.64 -5.15 -2.21
N THR A 32 -0.83 -5.61 -3.14
CA THR A 32 -1.27 -6.51 -4.23
C THR A 32 -1.63 -7.89 -3.67
N GLU A 33 -0.82 -8.43 -2.75
CA GLU A 33 -1.05 -9.72 -2.09
C GLU A 33 -2.36 -9.74 -1.28
N GLU A 34 -2.65 -8.68 -0.52
CA GLU A 34 -3.90 -8.58 0.25
C GLU A 34 -5.12 -8.47 -0.67
N ARG A 35 -4.99 -7.79 -1.81
CA ARG A 35 -6.07 -7.73 -2.80
C ARG A 35 -6.32 -9.07 -3.49
N TYR A 36 -5.28 -9.87 -3.73
CA TYR A 36 -5.46 -11.26 -4.21
C TYR A 36 -6.28 -12.13 -3.24
N LYS A 37 -6.20 -11.85 -1.94
CA LYS A 37 -6.95 -12.57 -0.90
C LYS A 37 -8.36 -12.03 -0.71
N PHE A 38 -8.65 -10.82 -1.22
CA PHE A 38 -9.94 -10.18 -1.01
C PHE A 38 -11.04 -10.97 -1.73
N PRO A 39 -12.11 -11.40 -1.03
CA PRO A 39 -13.13 -12.21 -1.62
C PRO A 39 -13.99 -11.40 -2.59
N LYS A 40 -14.59 -12.10 -3.56
CA LYS A 40 -15.71 -11.58 -4.32
C LYS A 40 -16.91 -11.43 -3.39
N ILE A 41 -17.62 -10.32 -3.52
CA ILE A 41 -18.82 -10.05 -2.74
C ILE A 41 -20.01 -10.24 -3.67
N GLU A 42 -20.93 -11.12 -3.30
CA GLU A 42 -22.13 -11.41 -4.08
C GLU A 42 -23.37 -10.92 -3.33
N ASP A 43 -24.40 -10.53 -4.08
CA ASP A 43 -25.72 -10.25 -3.50
C ASP A 43 -26.41 -11.55 -3.06
N THR A 44 -27.57 -11.42 -2.40
CA THR A 44 -28.30 -12.59 -1.83
C THR A 44 -28.69 -13.61 -2.89
N GLU A 45 -29.04 -13.16 -4.09
CA GLU A 45 -29.47 -14.03 -5.19
C GLU A 45 -28.28 -14.48 -6.08
N GLN A 46 -27.06 -14.03 -5.78
CA GLN A 46 -25.83 -14.30 -6.54
C GLN A 46 -25.90 -13.86 -8.01
N GLU A 47 -26.73 -12.87 -8.32
CA GLU A 47 -26.88 -12.30 -9.67
C GLU A 47 -25.86 -11.20 -9.95
N ILE A 48 -25.40 -10.51 -8.90
CA ILE A 48 -24.48 -9.38 -8.95
C ILE A 48 -23.23 -9.71 -8.13
N GLU A 49 -22.06 -9.52 -8.72
CA GLU A 49 -20.77 -9.74 -8.08
C GLU A 49 -19.94 -8.45 -8.09
N PHE A 50 -19.43 -8.08 -6.93
CA PHE A 50 -18.41 -7.05 -6.76
C PHE A 50 -17.04 -7.70 -6.58
N GLN A 51 -16.05 -7.24 -7.32
CA GLN A 51 -14.66 -7.70 -7.15
C GLN A 51 -13.66 -6.55 -7.29
N LEU A 52 -12.54 -6.67 -6.57
CA LEU A 52 -11.38 -5.80 -6.76
C LEU A 52 -10.43 -6.44 -7.78
N PHE A 53 -9.96 -5.67 -8.77
CA PHE A 53 -9.06 -6.15 -9.81
C PHE A 53 -7.59 -5.97 -9.46
N VAL A 54 -6.81 -7.05 -9.47
CA VAL A 54 -5.48 -7.06 -8.84
C VAL A 54 -4.37 -6.35 -9.66
N GLU A 55 -4.66 -5.97 -10.90
CA GLU A 55 -3.63 -5.60 -11.89
C GLU A 55 -2.79 -4.39 -11.49
N THR A 56 -3.40 -3.31 -10.98
CA THR A 56 -2.68 -2.14 -10.46
C THR A 56 -3.47 -1.42 -9.36
N TYR A 57 -2.74 -0.74 -8.48
CA TYR A 57 -3.27 0.32 -7.62
C TYR A 57 -2.64 1.66 -8.02
N GLN A 58 -3.30 2.76 -7.69
CA GLN A 58 -2.80 4.10 -7.94
C GLN A 58 -2.65 4.84 -6.62
N LEU A 59 -1.53 5.55 -6.48
CA LEU A 59 -1.24 6.42 -5.34
C LEU A 59 -1.17 7.86 -5.85
N VAL A 60 -1.88 8.75 -5.18
CA VAL A 60 -1.87 10.18 -5.49
C VAL A 60 -0.85 10.88 -4.60
N GLU A 61 0.02 11.69 -5.20
CA GLU A 61 0.96 12.50 -4.45
C GLU A 61 0.21 13.39 -3.42
N PRO A 62 0.65 13.42 -2.15
CA PRO A 62 0.01 14.26 -1.14
C PRO A 62 0.00 15.73 -1.57
N LEU A 63 -1.15 16.39 -1.39
CA LEU A 63 -1.33 17.81 -1.75
C LEU A 63 -0.55 18.76 -0.83
N ILE A 64 -0.27 18.32 0.40
CA ILE A 64 0.46 19.08 1.42
C ILE A 64 1.88 18.56 1.55
N LYS A 65 2.81 19.38 2.07
CA LYS A 65 4.15 18.90 2.41
C LYS A 65 4.18 18.37 3.84
N GLU A 66 5.20 17.58 4.17
CA GLU A 66 5.40 17.02 5.52
C GLU A 66 5.36 18.08 6.62
N ARG A 67 5.97 19.25 6.37
CA ARG A 67 5.96 20.36 7.33
C ARG A 67 4.56 20.87 7.60
N ASP A 68 3.75 21.02 6.55
CA ASP A 68 2.37 21.49 6.67
C ASP A 68 1.54 20.49 7.48
N ALA A 69 1.76 19.19 7.27
CA ALA A 69 1.11 18.15 8.05
C ALA A 69 1.42 18.25 9.56
N VAL A 70 2.67 18.59 9.92
CA VAL A 70 3.05 18.85 11.32
C VAL A 70 2.39 20.11 11.85
N TYR A 71 2.49 21.24 11.13
CA TYR A 71 1.96 22.53 11.60
C TYR A 71 0.44 22.52 11.74
N GLU A 72 -0.27 21.89 10.81
CA GLU A 72 -1.73 21.85 10.77
C GLU A 72 -2.34 20.66 11.52
N SER A 73 -1.51 19.84 12.18
CA SER A 73 -1.94 18.63 12.88
C SER A 73 -2.66 17.61 11.99
N LEU A 74 -2.22 17.47 10.74
CA LEU A 74 -2.77 16.56 9.73
C LEU A 74 -1.91 15.29 9.57
N THR A 75 -2.43 14.31 8.85
CA THR A 75 -1.68 13.09 8.49
C THR A 75 -1.09 13.25 7.09
N TYR A 76 0.23 13.08 6.96
CA TYR A 76 0.89 13.06 5.65
C TYR A 76 0.65 11.70 4.99
N SER A 77 -0.25 11.67 4.01
CA SER A 77 -0.75 10.43 3.41
C SER A 77 -1.04 10.59 1.92
N SER A 78 -0.94 9.46 1.21
CA SER A 78 -1.35 9.32 -0.19
C SER A 78 -2.75 8.74 -0.27
N GLU A 79 -3.58 9.25 -1.17
CA GLU A 79 -4.82 8.59 -1.53
C GLU A 79 -4.52 7.30 -2.27
N LEU A 80 -5.25 6.22 -1.95
CA LEU A 80 -5.16 4.92 -2.61
C LEU A 80 -6.41 4.68 -3.44
N TYR A 81 -6.19 4.46 -4.74
CA TYR A 81 -7.20 4.09 -5.69
C TYR A 81 -6.95 2.70 -6.24
N VAL A 82 -8.04 1.98 -6.51
CA VAL A 82 -7.99 0.63 -7.05
C VAL A 82 -9.06 0.42 -8.11
N SER A 83 -8.80 -0.42 -9.10
CA SER A 83 -9.86 -0.84 -10.02
C SER A 83 -10.78 -1.86 -9.34
N ALA A 84 -12.09 -1.65 -9.49
CA ALA A 84 -13.15 -2.50 -9.00
C ALA A 84 -14.22 -2.70 -10.07
N GLY A 85 -14.84 -3.87 -10.07
CA GLY A 85 -15.87 -4.26 -11.04
C GLY A 85 -17.17 -4.64 -10.36
N LEU A 86 -18.27 -4.22 -10.95
CA LEU A 86 -19.60 -4.75 -10.68
C LEU A 86 -20.05 -5.58 -11.89
N ILE A 87 -20.27 -6.88 -11.69
CA ILE A 87 -20.57 -7.86 -12.74
C ILE A 87 -22.01 -8.33 -12.57
N TRP A 88 -22.83 -8.16 -13.61
CA TRP A 88 -24.16 -8.74 -13.69
C TRP A 88 -24.10 -10.08 -14.41
N LYS A 89 -24.19 -11.19 -13.66
CA LYS A 89 -24.03 -12.54 -14.19
C LYS A 89 -25.15 -12.95 -15.15
N THR A 90 -26.36 -12.47 -14.90
CA THR A 90 -27.57 -12.80 -15.70
C THR A 90 -27.50 -12.27 -17.12
N ILE A 91 -27.07 -11.02 -17.30
CA ILE A 91 -26.94 -10.36 -18.60
C ILE A 91 -25.53 -10.42 -19.19
N LYS A 92 -24.55 -10.97 -18.43
CA LYS A 92 -23.13 -11.04 -18.80
C LYS A 92 -22.53 -9.66 -19.12
N ASP A 93 -22.86 -8.69 -18.28
CA ASP A 93 -22.36 -7.32 -18.39
C ASP A 93 -21.50 -6.94 -17.18
N MET A 94 -20.65 -5.93 -17.34
CA MET A 94 -19.74 -5.48 -16.29
C MET A 94 -19.48 -3.99 -16.38
N GLN A 95 -19.47 -3.34 -15.22
CA GLN A 95 -18.99 -1.97 -15.07
C GLN A 95 -17.70 -1.97 -14.24
N GLU A 96 -16.63 -1.44 -14.82
CA GLU A 96 -15.35 -1.23 -14.13
C GLU A 96 -15.16 0.24 -13.76
N GLN A 97 -14.63 0.49 -12.56
CA GLN A 97 -14.32 1.83 -12.08
C GLN A 97 -13.08 1.83 -11.18
N THR A 98 -12.27 2.87 -11.31
CA THR A 98 -11.23 3.20 -10.34
C THR A 98 -11.88 3.89 -9.13
N ILE A 99 -11.85 3.25 -7.97
CA ILE A 99 -12.48 3.72 -6.74
C ILE A 99 -11.44 4.10 -5.69
N PHE A 100 -11.75 5.12 -4.90
CA PHE A 100 -10.99 5.49 -3.71
C PHE A 100 -11.28 4.50 -2.58
N ILE A 101 -10.23 3.90 -1.99
CA ILE A 101 -10.36 2.94 -0.89
C ILE A 101 -9.96 3.55 0.46
N GLY A 102 -9.06 4.53 0.45
CA GLY A 102 -8.59 5.17 1.66
C GLY A 102 -7.26 5.89 1.49
N ASN A 103 -6.72 6.36 2.61
CA ASN A 103 -5.43 7.06 2.66
C ASN A 103 -4.38 6.19 3.33
N ILE A 104 -3.18 6.11 2.74
CA ILE A 104 -2.02 5.42 3.30
C ILE A 104 -1.04 6.48 3.83
N PRO A 105 -0.73 6.49 5.14
CA PRO A 105 0.37 7.30 5.67
C PRO A 105 1.69 6.96 4.98
N LEU A 106 2.43 7.97 4.56
CA LEU A 106 3.72 7.77 3.88
C LEU A 106 4.88 7.86 4.87
N MET A 107 5.85 6.97 4.67
CA MET A 107 7.13 7.03 5.36
C MET A 107 8.04 8.08 4.71
N ASN A 108 8.60 8.96 5.53
CA ASN A 108 9.55 9.97 5.07
C ASN A 108 10.99 9.45 5.06
N SER A 109 11.93 10.31 4.66
CA SER A 109 13.36 9.99 4.62
C SER A 109 13.99 9.73 6.00
N LEU A 110 13.26 10.02 7.08
CA LEU A 110 13.66 9.71 8.46
C LEU A 110 13.02 8.42 8.98
N GLU A 111 12.41 7.63 8.08
CA GLU A 111 11.81 6.32 8.36
C GLU A 111 10.64 6.39 9.35
N THR A 112 9.96 7.54 9.39
CA THR A 112 8.79 7.81 10.22
C THR A 112 7.61 8.22 9.37
N SER A 113 6.39 8.06 9.90
CA SER A 113 5.18 8.62 9.29
C SER A 113 4.66 9.78 10.13
N ILE A 114 4.06 10.80 9.50
CA ILE A 114 3.41 11.90 10.23
C ILE A 114 1.92 11.58 10.33
N VAL A 115 1.45 11.30 11.54
CA VAL A 115 0.04 10.99 11.81
C VAL A 115 -0.49 12.02 12.80
N ASN A 116 -1.50 12.78 12.37
CA ASN A 116 -2.10 13.88 13.13
C ASN A 116 -1.05 14.87 13.66
N GLY A 117 -0.11 15.26 12.80
CA GLY A 117 1.00 16.17 13.08
C GLY A 117 2.14 15.61 13.92
N ILE A 118 2.09 14.33 14.30
CA ILE A 118 3.07 13.71 15.18
C ILE A 118 3.83 12.63 14.40
N TYR A 119 5.16 12.65 14.50
CA TYR A 119 6.01 11.57 13.97
C TYR A 119 5.75 10.25 14.71
N ARG A 120 5.52 9.18 13.96
CA ARG A 120 5.27 7.82 14.44
C ARG A 120 6.24 6.85 13.79
N MET A 121 6.67 5.86 14.57
CA MET A 121 7.51 4.72 14.17
C MET A 121 6.71 3.43 14.37
#